data_AF-A0A1W9SR98-F1
#
_entry.id   AF-A0A1W9SR98-F1
#
_cell.length_a   1.000
_cell.length_b   1.000
_cell.length_c   1.000
_cell.angle_alpha   90.00
_cell.angle_beta   90.00
_cell.angle_gamma   90.00
#
_symmetry.space_group_name_H-M   'P 1'
#
loop_
_entity.id
_entity.type
_entity.pdbx_description
1 polymer ?
#
loop_
_entity_poly.entity_id
_entity_poly.type
_entity_poly.pdbx_seq_one_letter_code
_entity_poly.pdbx_strand_id
1 'polypeptide(L)'
;MYYIINNKNLLKMFKKNILIFLFITFSFFLKAQSESDLMNGKINVPSYTEGNPREILGMFGFRYYKIYINFEDGSNGDGDLFKAKEEGTYYISTGLHDVYYKSKIGAIKALYIYKKYGKITEANKK
;
A
#
# COMPACT_ATOMS: atom_id res chain seq x y z
N MET A 1 16.85 5.32 -54.20
CA MET A 1 16.15 4.06 -53.86
C MET A 1 15.21 4.37 -52.71
N TYR A 2 13.90 4.54 -52.97
CA TYR A 2 12.92 4.91 -51.94
C TYR A 2 12.36 3.65 -51.28
N TYR A 3 12.53 3.51 -49.96
CA TYR A 3 11.91 2.44 -49.18
C TYR A 3 10.40 2.71 -49.07
N ILE A 4 9.58 1.97 -49.81
CA ILE A 4 8.14 1.93 -49.61
C ILE A 4 7.90 1.12 -48.34
N ILE A 5 7.70 1.80 -47.21
CA ILE A 5 7.31 1.15 -45.96
C ILE A 5 5.90 0.59 -46.17
N ASN A 6 5.77 -0.74 -46.12
CA ASN A 6 4.51 -1.44 -46.34
C ASN A 6 3.51 -1.07 -45.22
N ASN A 7 2.44 -0.34 -45.57
CA ASN A 7 1.42 0.17 -44.65
C ASN A 7 0.85 -0.90 -43.69
N LYS A 8 0.85 -2.18 -44.10
CA LYS A 8 0.41 -3.30 -43.25
C LYS A 8 1.33 -3.54 -42.04
N ASN A 9 2.64 -3.38 -42.19
CA ASN A 9 3.60 -3.54 -41.10
C ASN A 9 3.56 -2.34 -40.14
N LEU A 10 3.37 -1.13 -40.68
CA LEU A 10 3.20 0.09 -39.89
C LEU A 10 1.95 0.00 -38.99
N LEU A 11 0.82 -0.45 -39.55
CA LEU A 11 -0.44 -0.63 -38.81
C LEU A 11 -0.32 -1.70 -37.72
N LYS A 12 0.44 -2.78 -37.96
CA LYS A 12 0.68 -3.85 -36.97
C LYS A 12 1.53 -3.36 -35.81
N MET A 13 2.56 -2.55 -36.07
CA MET A 13 3.38 -1.92 -35.03
C MET A 13 2.56 -0.91 -34.21
N PHE A 14 1.73 -0.11 -34.85
CA PHE A 14 0.86 0.86 -34.18
C PHE A 14 -0.15 0.18 -33.24
N LYS A 15 -0.83 -0.89 -33.69
CA LYS A 15 -1.77 -1.66 -32.85
C LYS A 15 -1.09 -2.30 -31.63
N LYS A 16 0.12 -2.84 -31.79
CA LYS A 16 0.89 -3.42 -30.69
C LYS A 16 1.30 -2.37 -29.65
N ASN A 17 1.74 -1.20 -30.10
CA ASN A 17 2.12 -0.10 -29.21
C ASN A 17 0.91 0.50 -28.47
N ILE A 18 -0.26 0.58 -29.12
CA ILE A 18 -1.51 0.97 -28.46
C ILE A 18 -1.90 -0.02 -27.37
N LEU A 19 -1.78 -1.33 -27.61
CA LEU A 19 -2.11 -2.34 -26.61
C LEU A 19 -1.22 -2.21 -25.36
N ILE A 20 0.08 -1.99 -25.57
CA ILE A 20 1.05 -1.78 -24.49
C ILE A 20 0.72 -0.49 -23.73
N PHE A 21 0.43 0.59 -24.44
CA PHE A 21 0.04 1.86 -23.83
C PHE A 21 -1.23 1.72 -22.98
N LEU A 22 -2.26 1.06 -23.51
CA LEU A 22 -3.51 0.77 -22.80
C LEU A 22 -3.27 -0.05 -21.54
N PHE A 23 -2.42 -1.08 -21.62
CA PHE A 23 -2.07 -1.91 -20.47
C PHE A 23 -1.38 -1.10 -19.37
N ILE A 24 -0.38 -0.28 -19.73
CA ILE A 24 0.32 0.59 -18.79
C ILE A 24 -0.64 1.58 -18.13
N THR A 25 -1.47 2.27 -18.92
CA THR A 25 -2.45 3.23 -18.37
C THR A 25 -3.49 2.57 -17.48
N PHE A 26 -3.89 1.33 -17.78
CA PHE A 26 -4.84 0.57 -16.97
C PHE A 26 -4.23 0.17 -15.62
N SER A 27 -2.93 -0.22 -15.58
CA SER A 27 -2.22 -0.47 -14.33
C SER A 27 -2.12 0.79 -13.45
N PHE A 28 -1.87 1.95 -14.05
CA PHE A 28 -1.90 3.23 -13.33
C PHE A 28 -3.30 3.60 -12.83
N PHE A 29 -4.34 3.30 -13.61
CA PHE A 29 -5.73 3.53 -13.20
C PHE A 29 -6.15 2.64 -12.02
N LEU A 30 -5.82 1.34 -12.04
CA LEU A 30 -6.07 0.43 -10.91
C LEU A 30 -5.37 0.90 -9.63
N LYS A 31 -4.16 1.44 -9.76
CA LYS A 31 -3.41 2.02 -8.66
C LYS A 31 -4.06 3.29 -8.11
N ALA A 32 -4.46 4.22 -8.97
CA ALA A 32 -5.16 5.43 -8.54
C ALA A 32 -6.51 5.13 -7.88
N GLN A 33 -7.21 4.08 -8.35
CA GLN A 33 -8.46 3.62 -7.76
C GLN A 33 -8.24 3.05 -6.36
N SER A 34 -7.22 2.22 -6.14
CA SER A 34 -6.93 1.67 -4.80
C SER A 34 -6.49 2.75 -3.80
N GLU A 35 -5.76 3.78 -4.25
CA GLU A 35 -5.37 4.94 -3.45
C GLU A 35 -6.57 5.83 -3.09
N SER A 36 -7.48 6.06 -4.05
CA SER A 36 -8.74 6.76 -3.80
C SER A 36 -9.65 5.96 -2.85
N ASP A 37 -9.73 4.64 -2.98
CA ASP A 37 -10.56 3.80 -2.12
C ASP A 37 -10.00 3.68 -0.69
N LEU A 38 -8.67 3.77 -0.54
CA LEU A 38 -7.97 3.96 0.74
C LEU A 38 -8.33 5.31 1.38
N MET A 39 -8.28 6.42 0.62
CA MET A 39 -8.55 7.78 1.11
C MET A 39 -10.04 8.02 1.42
N ASN A 40 -10.94 7.42 0.64
CA ASN A 40 -12.39 7.58 0.78
C ASN A 40 -13.05 6.56 1.70
N GLY A 41 -12.27 5.68 2.36
CA GLY A 41 -12.81 4.72 3.31
C GLY A 41 -13.74 3.65 2.70
N LYS A 42 -13.67 3.45 1.38
CA LYS A 42 -14.46 2.44 0.65
C LYS A 42 -13.95 1.02 0.86
N ILE A 43 -12.75 0.86 1.40
CA ILE A 43 -12.20 -0.44 1.77
C ILE A 43 -12.80 -0.86 3.12
N ASN A 44 -13.73 -1.81 3.06
CA ASN A 44 -14.22 -2.52 4.23
C ASN A 44 -13.08 -3.35 4.81
N VAL A 45 -12.55 -2.91 5.94
CA VAL A 45 -11.60 -3.71 6.70
C VAL A 45 -12.37 -4.83 7.37
N PRO A 46 -11.96 -6.09 7.19
CA PRO A 46 -12.60 -7.21 7.86
C PRO A 46 -12.42 -7.07 9.37
N SER A 47 -13.24 -7.79 10.12
CA SER A 47 -13.02 -7.96 11.55
C SER A 47 -11.59 -8.44 11.82
N TYR A 48 -11.03 -8.00 12.94
CA TYR A 48 -9.68 -8.32 13.34
C TYR A 48 -9.61 -8.58 14.83
N THR A 49 -8.67 -9.41 15.21
CA THR A 49 -8.29 -9.61 16.61
C THR A 49 -7.07 -8.75 16.91
N GLU A 50 -7.17 -8.02 18.03
CA GLU A 50 -6.08 -7.21 18.55
C GLU A 50 -5.46 -7.92 19.75
N GLY A 51 -4.16 -8.18 19.66
CA GLY A 51 -3.37 -8.66 20.80
C GLY A 51 -2.97 -7.52 21.73
N ASN A 52 -2.73 -7.86 22.99
CA ASN A 52 -2.24 -6.88 23.97
C ASN A 52 -0.94 -6.22 23.48
N PRO A 53 -0.82 -4.87 23.60
CA PRO A 53 0.39 -4.17 23.24
C PRO A 53 1.59 -4.73 24.02
N ARG A 54 2.66 -5.09 23.31
CA ARG A 54 3.91 -5.56 23.92
C ARG A 54 4.98 -4.50 23.77
N GLU A 55 5.67 -4.20 24.86
CA GLU A 55 6.84 -3.33 24.83
C GLU A 55 7.99 -4.06 24.13
N ILE A 56 8.64 -3.37 23.19
CA ILE A 56 9.80 -3.84 22.44
C ILE A 56 10.89 -2.80 22.54
N LEU A 57 12.12 -3.26 22.79
CA LEU A 57 13.31 -2.43 22.75
C LEU A 57 13.81 -2.35 21.30
N GLY A 58 13.83 -1.14 20.74
CA GLY A 58 14.41 -0.89 19.42
C GLY A 58 15.93 -0.81 19.45
N MET A 59 16.54 -0.80 18.26
CA MET A 59 18.00 -0.81 18.05
C MET A 59 18.78 0.33 18.71
N PHE A 60 18.12 1.44 19.06
CA PHE A 60 18.74 2.61 19.71
C PHE A 60 18.26 2.81 21.16
N GLY A 61 17.72 1.77 21.81
CA GLY A 61 17.23 1.83 23.20
C GLY A 61 15.87 2.53 23.35
N PHE A 62 15.24 2.96 22.26
CA PHE A 62 13.87 3.45 22.28
C PHE A 62 12.89 2.31 22.54
N ARG A 63 11.95 2.55 23.46
CA ARG A 63 10.87 1.61 23.79
C ARG A 63 9.67 1.91 22.90
N TYR A 64 9.15 0.89 22.23
CA TYR A 64 7.97 0.96 21.38
C TYR A 64 6.93 -0.05 21.84
N TYR A 65 5.63 0.25 21.65
CA TYR A 65 4.56 -0.68 21.98
C TYR A 65 3.98 -1.27 20.71
N LYS A 66 4.35 -2.50 20.37
CA LYS A 66 3.81 -3.22 19.21
C LYS A 66 2.44 -3.79 19.54
N ILE A 67 1.49 -3.56 18.63
CA ILE A 67 0.14 -4.08 18.68
C ILE A 67 0.01 -5.15 17.60
N TYR A 68 -0.27 -6.39 18.00
CA TYR A 68 -0.48 -7.48 17.06
C TYR A 68 -1.90 -7.39 16.51
N ILE A 69 -2.04 -7.30 15.19
CA ILE A 69 -3.33 -7.29 14.51
C ILE A 69 -3.37 -8.48 13.55
N ASN A 70 -4.36 -9.36 13.77
CA ASN A 70 -4.66 -10.49 12.91
C ASN A 70 -6.04 -10.27 12.27
N PHE A 71 -6.05 -10.11 10.95
CA PHE A 71 -7.27 -9.95 10.18
C PHE A 71 -7.92 -11.32 9.92
N GLU A 72 -9.24 -11.42 10.01
CA GLU A 72 -9.98 -12.68 9.81
C GLU A 72 -9.84 -13.25 8.40
N ASP A 73 -9.59 -12.40 7.39
CA ASP A 73 -9.37 -12.84 6.01
C ASP A 73 -7.98 -13.44 5.76
N GLY A 74 -7.15 -13.57 6.79
CA GLY A 74 -5.82 -14.18 6.71
C GLY A 74 -4.76 -13.29 6.04
N SER A 75 -5.00 -11.98 5.92
CA SER A 75 -4.02 -11.04 5.37
C SER A 75 -2.71 -11.04 6.17
N ASN A 76 -1.64 -11.60 5.57
CA ASN A 76 -0.37 -11.92 6.23
C ASN A 76 0.84 -11.17 5.66
N GLY A 77 0.64 -10.08 4.91
CA GLY A 77 1.76 -9.30 4.41
C GLY A 77 2.59 -8.66 5.53
N ASP A 78 3.76 -8.15 5.15
CA ASP A 78 4.69 -7.49 6.07
C ASP A 78 4.02 -6.30 6.76
N GLY A 79 4.50 -5.92 7.93
CA GLY A 79 4.09 -4.69 8.59
C GLY A 79 3.49 -4.89 9.97
N ASP A 80 3.88 -3.99 10.86
CA ASP A 80 3.53 -4.05 12.28
C ASP A 80 2.93 -2.71 12.73
N LEU A 81 1.87 -2.77 13.53
CA LEU A 81 1.28 -1.61 14.15
C LEU A 81 1.98 -1.32 15.47
N PHE A 82 2.29 -0.05 15.71
CA PHE A 82 2.88 0.42 16.94
C PHE A 82 2.11 1.61 17.49
N LYS A 83 2.10 1.73 18.81
CA LYS A 83 1.68 2.93 19.52
C LYS A 83 2.92 3.75 19.89
N ALA A 84 2.93 5.00 19.47
CA ALA A 84 3.98 5.95 19.86
C ALA A 84 3.84 6.34 21.34
N LYS A 85 4.92 6.89 21.92
CA LYS A 85 4.87 7.42 23.30
C LYS A 85 3.95 8.63 23.41
N GLU A 86 3.89 9.47 22.37
CA GLU A 86 2.93 10.56 22.31
C GLU A 86 1.50 10.01 22.28
N GLU A 87 0.67 10.55 23.16
CA GLU A 87 -0.70 10.08 23.36
C GLU A 87 -1.51 10.20 22.06
N GLY A 88 -2.19 9.13 21.67
CA GLY A 88 -3.04 9.10 20.48
C GLY A 88 -2.32 8.89 19.14
N THR A 89 -0.98 8.80 19.11
CA THR A 89 -0.24 8.58 17.86
C THR A 89 0.09 7.10 17.65
N TYR A 90 -0.19 6.62 16.44
CA TYR A 90 0.08 5.26 15.99
C TYR A 90 0.99 5.31 14.77
N TYR A 91 1.82 4.30 14.56
CA TYR A 91 2.59 4.19 13.33
C TYR A 91 2.65 2.76 12.83
N ILE A 92 2.84 2.60 11.53
CA ILE A 92 3.03 1.30 10.89
C ILE A 92 4.47 1.24 10.43
N SER A 93 5.22 0.26 10.90
CA SER A 93 6.54 -0.01 10.35
C SER A 93 6.42 -0.98 9.20
N THR A 94 6.89 -0.57 8.03
CA THR A 94 6.83 -1.35 6.78
C THR A 94 8.15 -2.05 6.45
N GLY A 95 9.13 -2.00 7.37
CA GLY A 95 10.50 -2.46 7.18
C GLY A 95 11.39 -1.50 6.36
N LEU A 96 10.79 -0.62 5.54
CA LEU A 96 11.52 0.45 4.83
C LEU A 96 11.34 1.83 5.47
N HIS A 97 10.15 2.12 5.97
CA HIS A 97 9.81 3.40 6.59
C HIS A 97 8.63 3.25 7.54
N ASP A 98 8.53 4.18 8.48
CA ASP A 98 7.43 4.27 9.43
C ASP A 98 6.43 5.33 8.95
N VAL A 99 5.14 4.98 8.92
CA VAL A 99 4.06 5.93 8.56
C VAL A 99 3.22 6.22 9.79
N TYR A 100 3.06 7.50 10.12
CA TYR A 100 2.39 7.95 11.35
C TYR A 100 0.92 8.32 11.09
N TYR A 101 0.06 7.98 12.05
CA TYR A 101 -1.38 8.20 12.02
C TYR A 101 -1.85 8.71 13.38
N LYS A 102 -2.71 9.74 13.38
CA LYS A 102 -3.35 10.27 14.60
C LYS A 102 -4.56 9.45 15.07
N SER A 103 -4.94 8.41 14.33
CA SER A 103 -6.10 7.57 14.62
C SER A 103 -5.72 6.10 14.55
N LYS A 104 -6.05 5.36 15.61
CA LYS A 104 -5.85 3.90 15.68
C LYS A 104 -6.54 3.17 14.52
N ILE A 105 -7.81 3.53 14.28
CA ILE A 105 -8.62 2.93 13.21
C ILE A 105 -7.99 3.25 11.85
N GLY A 106 -7.54 4.49 11.64
CA GLY A 106 -6.84 4.87 10.42
C GLY A 106 -5.58 4.03 10.19
N ALA A 107 -4.77 3.84 11.23
CA ALA A 107 -3.59 2.99 11.18
C ALA A 107 -3.94 1.52 10.88
N ILE A 108 -5.00 0.96 11.48
CA ILE A 108 -5.42 -0.42 11.21
C ILE A 108 -5.91 -0.58 9.76
N LYS A 109 -6.64 0.40 9.21
CA LYS A 109 -7.03 0.40 7.79
C LYS A 109 -5.83 0.42 6.85
N ALA A 110 -4.86 1.27 7.12
CA ALA A 110 -3.65 1.34 6.34
C ALA A 110 -2.81 0.04 6.48
N LEU A 111 -2.74 -0.54 7.68
CA LEU A 111 -2.06 -1.82 7.92
C LEU A 111 -2.71 -2.93 7.09
N TYR A 112 -4.04 -3.03 7.11
CA TYR A 112 -4.78 -4.01 6.32
C TYR A 112 -4.41 -3.95 4.84
N ILE A 113 -4.43 -2.74 4.28
CA ILE A 113 -4.14 -2.50 2.86
C ILE A 113 -2.69 -2.88 2.55
N TYR A 114 -1.77 -2.52 3.43
CA TYR A 114 -0.37 -2.89 3.29
C TYR A 114 -0.16 -4.42 3.35
N LYS A 115 -0.79 -5.10 4.32
CA LYS A 115 -0.71 -6.57 4.46
C LYS A 115 -1.39 -7.34 3.33
N LYS A 116 -2.45 -6.78 2.73
CA LYS A 116 -3.25 -7.45 1.70
C LYS A 116 -2.73 -7.24 0.28
N TYR A 117 -2.29 -6.02 -0.03
CA TYR A 117 -1.94 -5.63 -1.40
C TYR A 117 -0.43 -5.39 -1.61
N GLY A 118 0.37 -5.43 -0.55
CA GLY A 118 1.78 -5.03 -0.62
C GLY A 118 1.95 -3.51 -0.71
N LYS A 119 3.22 -3.05 -0.70
CA LYS A 119 3.62 -1.65 -0.47
C LYS A 119 2.76 -0.59 -1.16
N ILE A 120 2.30 0.38 -0.37
CA ILE A 120 1.92 1.72 -0.84
C ILE A 120 3.24 2.39 -1.28
N THR A 121 3.55 2.35 -2.59
CA THR A 121 4.76 2.98 -3.13
C THR A 121 4.71 4.49 -2.93
N GLU A 122 5.60 5.04 -2.09
CA GLU A 122 6.22 6.39 -2.00
C GLU A 122 5.47 7.69 -2.41
N ALA A 123 4.23 7.66 -2.89
CA ALA A 123 3.55 8.82 -3.46
C ALA A 123 2.91 9.76 -2.42
N ASN A 124 2.97 9.43 -1.13
CA ASN A 124 2.31 10.19 -0.05
C ASN A 124 3.30 10.83 0.93
N LYS A 125 4.26 11.62 0.41
CA LYS A 125 4.85 12.71 1.20
C LYS A 125 4.00 13.97 1.02
N LYS A 126 3.17 14.27 2.02
CA LYS A 126 2.77 15.64 2.36
C LYS A 126 2.91 15.83 3.85
#